data_AF-A0A087V129-F1
#
_entry.id   AF-A0A087V129-F1
#
_cell.length_a   1.000
_cell.length_b   1.000
_cell.length_c   1.000
_cell.angle_alpha   90.00
_cell.angle_beta   90.00
_cell.angle_gamma   90.00
#
_symmetry.space_group_name_H-M   'P 1'
#
loop_
_entity.id
_entity.type
_entity.pdbx_description
1 polymer ?
#
loop_
_entity_poly.entity_id
_entity_poly.type
_entity_poly.pdbx_seq_one_letter_code
_entity_poly.pdbx_strand_id
1 'polypeptide(L)'
;MSKRKLTLEEIEAAAMRCYDSWDDEDFDLFDSAADPAYSPESSSDETDMDDDIDNVIEDVIQAVVSDEEFEDLRDLPDSYYQENNIITTDGWTEYVDRQKVFEFIGKHGLQSDISQRSTPLDIFLLLVDEEIINHIVVETNRYAGQIISSQPKLKHSRINRWSETNHEEMKKFLGLMMWMGLVPLGRLEDYWSQNGVYNMTIPRAIMSRNRFQILLTMLHFDNNETSDTSNRLRKIQHLVDMLQQKFKALFYPGEDFVIDETLVPWRGRLIFRQYIPNKSHRYGVKLFKLCSVDGYTWGLKVYTGKSASGERETGLAKSVCLELAELLLNQGRTLYIDNFYTSYDLAKCLLDKKTHVVGTLRANK
;
A
#
# COMPACT_ATOMS: atom_id res chain seq x y z
N MET A 1 -29.94 26.18 32.89
CA MET A 1 -29.16 27.08 32.02
C MET A 1 -29.58 26.84 30.58
N SER A 2 -30.14 27.85 29.91
CA SER A 2 -30.62 27.73 28.52
C SER A 2 -29.41 27.62 27.58
N LYS A 3 -29.33 26.54 26.78
CA LYS A 3 -28.25 26.35 25.81
C LYS A 3 -28.49 27.29 24.62
N ARG A 4 -27.70 28.36 24.54
CA ARG A 4 -27.65 29.26 23.38
C ARG A 4 -27.20 28.47 22.14
N LYS A 5 -27.88 28.67 21.01
CA LYS A 5 -27.42 28.16 19.71
C LYS A 5 -26.24 28.99 19.23
N LEU A 6 -25.20 28.32 18.73
CA LEU A 6 -24.04 28.96 18.11
C LEU A 6 -24.45 29.59 16.77
N THR A 7 -23.84 30.72 16.47
CA THR A 7 -23.97 31.44 15.20
C THR A 7 -23.11 30.77 14.12
N LEU A 8 -23.39 31.06 12.84
CA LEU A 8 -22.64 30.51 11.70
C LEU A 8 -21.14 30.87 11.80
N GLU A 9 -20.84 32.11 12.19
CA GLU A 9 -19.47 32.60 12.40
C GLU A 9 -18.75 31.85 13.53
N GLU A 10 -19.46 31.51 14.62
CA GLU A 10 -18.88 30.72 15.72
C GLU A 10 -18.59 29.27 15.29
N ILE A 11 -19.36 28.72 14.35
CA ILE A 11 -19.15 27.39 13.77
C ILE A 11 -17.96 27.42 12.79
N GLU A 12 -17.90 28.43 11.91
CA GLU A 12 -16.80 28.62 10.97
C GLU A 12 -15.47 28.88 11.68
N ALA A 13 -15.47 29.69 12.74
CA ALA A 13 -14.29 29.93 13.56
C ALA A 13 -13.83 28.67 14.30
N ALA A 14 -14.75 27.80 14.72
CA ALA A 14 -14.40 26.51 15.31
C ALA A 14 -13.82 25.54 14.27
N ALA A 15 -14.38 25.52 13.05
CA ALA A 15 -13.87 24.70 11.95
C ALA A 15 -12.46 25.13 11.50
N MET A 16 -12.20 26.44 11.41
CA MET A 16 -10.87 26.98 11.07
C MET A 16 -9.82 26.66 12.15
N ARG A 17 -10.17 26.74 13.44
CA ARG A 17 -9.25 26.32 14.52
C ARG A 17 -8.92 24.82 14.49
N CYS A 18 -9.83 23.98 14.00
CA CYS A 18 -9.55 22.56 13.79
C CYS A 18 -8.71 22.29 12.54
N TYR A 19 -8.74 23.19 11.55
CA TYR A 19 -7.96 23.08 10.32
C TYR A 19 -6.51 23.54 10.54
N ASP A 20 -6.31 24.63 11.30
CA ASP A 20 -4.97 25.14 11.64
C ASP A 20 -4.27 24.34 12.75
N SER A 21 -4.99 23.43 13.43
CA SER A 21 -4.40 22.48 14.39
C SER A 21 -4.11 21.10 13.77
N TRP A 22 -4.22 20.97 12.44
CA TRP A 22 -3.72 19.82 11.69
C TRP A 22 -2.24 19.98 11.35
N ASP A 23 -1.44 20.35 12.36
CA ASP A 23 -0.06 19.90 12.41
C ASP A 23 -0.09 18.46 12.93
N ASP A 24 0.56 17.57 12.19
CA ASP A 24 0.55 16.09 12.28
C ASP A 24 1.18 15.53 13.60
N GLU A 25 1.03 16.20 14.75
CA GLU A 25 1.68 15.81 16.03
C GLU A 25 0.84 14.90 16.96
N ASP A 26 -0.42 14.59 16.63
CA ASP A 26 -1.31 13.83 17.53
C ASP A 26 -1.52 12.35 17.11
N PHE A 27 -0.47 11.66 16.65
CA PHE A 27 -0.51 10.20 16.39
C PHE A 27 0.39 9.37 17.32
N ASP A 28 0.63 9.81 18.55
CA ASP A 28 1.40 9.05 19.56
C ASP A 28 0.51 8.39 20.63
N LEU A 29 -0.49 7.62 20.18
CA LEU A 29 -1.41 6.95 21.10
C LEU A 29 -1.68 5.48 20.77
N PHE A 30 -0.68 4.72 20.29
CA PHE A 30 -0.73 3.26 20.23
C PHE A 30 0.65 2.57 20.31
N ASP A 31 1.58 3.05 21.14
CA ASP A 31 2.90 2.40 21.32
C ASP A 31 2.98 1.43 22.53
N SER A 32 1.86 0.85 22.98
CA SER A 32 1.86 -0.08 24.12
C SER A 32 1.72 -1.56 23.72
N ALA A 33 2.06 -1.93 22.50
CA ALA A 33 2.16 -3.32 22.08
C ALA A 33 3.41 -3.54 21.21
N ALA A 34 4.56 -3.23 21.79
CA ALA A 34 5.84 -3.73 21.29
C ALA A 34 5.77 -5.27 21.20
N ASP A 35 6.26 -5.80 20.08
CA ASP A 35 6.38 -7.24 19.84
C ASP A 35 7.34 -7.84 20.88
N PRO A 36 6.90 -8.77 21.76
CA PRO A 36 7.78 -9.40 22.74
C PRO A 36 8.89 -10.25 22.11
N ALA A 37 8.86 -10.50 20.79
CA ALA A 37 9.92 -11.17 20.05
C ALA A 37 10.99 -10.21 19.48
N TYR A 38 10.87 -8.89 19.69
CA TYR A 38 11.90 -7.93 19.31
C TYR A 38 12.92 -7.79 20.45
N SER A 39 14.09 -8.39 20.28
CA SER A 39 15.28 -8.15 21.10
C SER A 39 16.27 -7.33 20.27
N PRO A 40 16.65 -6.10 20.68
CA PRO A 40 17.83 -5.47 20.13
C PRO A 40 19.05 -6.29 20.58
N GLU A 41 19.97 -6.58 19.67
CA GLU A 41 21.26 -7.13 20.05
C GLU A 41 21.98 -6.12 20.96
N SER A 42 22.48 -6.64 22.09
CA SER A 42 23.12 -5.88 23.15
C SER A 42 24.48 -5.33 22.70
N SER A 43 24.63 -4.00 22.65
CA SER A 43 25.91 -3.34 22.92
C SER A 43 25.73 -2.41 24.11
N SER A 44 26.39 -2.76 25.19
CA SER A 44 26.50 -2.04 26.45
C SER A 44 27.10 -0.65 26.25
N ASP A 45 26.39 0.39 26.67
CA ASP A 45 26.78 1.26 27.79
C ASP A 45 25.68 2.31 27.99
N GLU A 46 24.98 2.20 29.13
CA GLU A 46 24.09 3.26 29.62
C GLU A 46 24.94 4.38 30.22
N THR A 47 24.80 5.58 29.65
CA THR A 47 24.91 6.82 30.41
C THR A 47 23.80 7.76 29.94
N ASP A 48 22.96 8.14 30.90
CA ASP A 48 21.84 9.07 30.76
C ASP A 48 22.23 10.39 30.09
N MET A 49 21.60 10.69 28.95
CA MET A 49 21.39 12.04 28.45
C MET A 49 20.18 12.02 27.50
N ASP A 50 19.00 12.27 28.07
CA ASP A 50 17.77 12.62 27.35
C ASP A 50 18.00 13.91 26.53
N ASP A 51 17.34 13.96 25.37
CA ASP A 51 17.15 15.09 24.44
C ASP A 51 18.05 15.24 23.18
N ASP A 52 19.04 14.35 22.92
CA ASP A 52 19.89 14.46 21.69
C ASP A 52 19.87 13.23 20.75
N ILE A 53 19.09 12.17 21.05
CA ILE A 53 19.08 10.92 20.25
C ILE A 53 18.24 11.00 18.97
N ASP A 54 17.21 11.85 18.92
CA ASP A 54 16.34 11.95 17.75
C ASP A 54 17.08 12.58 16.54
N ASN A 55 17.99 13.53 16.78
CA ASN A 55 18.79 14.14 15.71
C ASN A 55 19.86 13.18 15.16
N VAL A 56 20.42 12.29 15.98
CA VAL A 56 21.46 11.34 15.54
C VAL A 56 20.84 10.18 14.76
N ILE A 57 19.61 9.76 15.08
CA ILE A 57 18.88 8.75 14.31
C ILE A 57 18.43 9.29 12.95
N GLU A 58 18.02 10.57 12.86
CA GLU A 58 17.74 11.21 11.57
C GLU A 58 18.98 11.27 10.68
N ASP A 59 20.14 11.68 11.21
CA ASP A 59 21.39 11.75 10.45
C ASP A 59 21.92 10.37 10.02
N VAL A 60 21.77 9.33 10.86
CA VAL A 60 22.17 7.94 10.51
C VAL A 60 21.19 7.34 9.49
N ILE A 61 19.90 7.64 9.56
CA ILE A 61 18.93 7.25 8.51
C ILE A 61 19.26 8.00 7.22
N GLN A 62 19.64 9.28 7.29
CA GLN A 62 20.00 10.08 6.12
C GLN A 62 21.29 9.58 5.45
N ALA A 63 22.23 9.01 6.22
CA ALA A 63 23.46 8.41 5.70
C ALA A 63 23.29 6.99 5.12
N VAL A 64 22.24 6.25 5.52
CA VAL A 64 21.95 4.89 4.98
C VAL A 64 20.91 4.93 3.84
N VAL A 65 20.19 6.05 3.70
CA VAL A 65 19.11 6.26 2.70
C VAL A 65 19.57 7.12 1.48
N SER A 66 20.83 7.57 1.43
CA SER A 66 21.37 8.44 0.37
C SER A 66 21.96 7.70 -0.85
N ASP A 67 21.32 6.63 -1.34
CA ASP A 67 21.89 5.87 -2.46
C ASP A 67 20.86 5.44 -3.53
N GLU A 68 19.79 6.24 -3.66
CA GLU A 68 19.15 6.47 -4.95
C GLU A 68 19.28 7.96 -5.24
N GLU A 69 20.34 8.34 -5.98
CA GLU A 69 20.41 9.64 -6.66
C GLU A 69 19.20 9.77 -7.60
N PHE A 70 18.10 10.24 -7.04
CA PHE A 70 17.11 11.02 -7.74
C PHE A 70 17.67 12.44 -7.90
N GLU A 71 18.77 12.58 -8.66
CA GLU A 71 19.01 13.85 -9.34
C GLU A 71 18.01 13.93 -10.50
N ASP A 72 16.81 14.40 -10.17
CA ASP A 72 15.91 14.99 -11.15
C ASP A 72 16.61 16.30 -11.58
N LEU A 73 17.22 16.32 -12.77
CA LEU A 73 17.96 17.47 -13.35
C LEU A 73 17.09 18.71 -13.62
N ARG A 74 15.96 18.87 -12.91
CA ARG A 74 15.08 20.03 -13.00
C ARG A 74 15.56 21.24 -12.18
N ASP A 75 16.62 21.09 -11.38
CA ASP A 75 17.24 22.15 -10.58
C ASP A 75 18.57 22.68 -11.16
N LEU A 76 18.85 22.48 -12.45
CA LEU A 76 19.93 23.24 -13.09
C LEU A 76 19.53 24.73 -13.18
N PRO A 77 20.38 25.68 -12.77
CA PRO A 77 20.09 27.10 -12.96
C PRO A 77 19.88 27.40 -14.45
N ASP A 78 18.86 28.22 -14.75
CA ASP A 78 18.45 28.66 -16.11
C ASP A 78 19.62 29.14 -17.00
N SER A 79 20.78 29.44 -16.41
CA SER A 79 22.01 29.81 -17.10
C SER A 79 22.64 28.69 -17.95
N TYR A 80 22.14 27.44 -17.93
CA TYR A 80 22.58 26.39 -18.86
C TYR A 80 21.79 26.34 -20.19
N TYR A 81 20.72 27.14 -20.33
CA TYR A 81 19.95 27.26 -21.58
C TYR A 81 20.44 28.41 -22.48
N GLN A 82 21.75 28.67 -22.52
CA GLN A 82 22.31 29.60 -23.51
C GLN A 82 23.07 28.86 -24.62
N GLU A 83 22.41 28.86 -25.77
CA GLU A 83 22.95 28.85 -27.13
C GLU A 83 23.87 27.67 -27.49
N ASN A 84 23.24 26.55 -27.83
CA ASN A 84 23.62 25.83 -29.04
C ASN A 84 22.37 25.67 -29.91
N ASN A 85 22.25 26.55 -30.92
CA ASN A 85 21.27 26.47 -32.00
C ASN A 85 21.51 25.20 -32.85
N ILE A 86 21.13 24.05 -32.32
CA ILE A 86 20.83 22.89 -33.16
C ILE A 86 19.39 23.06 -33.58
N ILE A 87 19.19 23.43 -34.85
CA ILE A 87 17.90 23.38 -35.50
C ILE A 87 17.49 21.89 -35.51
N THR A 88 16.67 21.46 -34.56
CA THR A 88 16.00 20.15 -34.63
C THR A 88 14.70 20.33 -35.41
N THR A 89 14.80 20.25 -36.73
CA THR A 89 13.67 19.86 -37.57
C THR A 89 13.44 18.36 -37.43
N ASP A 90 13.08 17.87 -36.25
CA ASP A 90 12.79 16.45 -36.04
C ASP A 90 11.34 16.30 -35.59
N GLY A 91 10.45 16.21 -36.59
CA GLY A 91 9.15 15.60 -36.36
C GLY A 91 9.35 14.14 -35.99
N TRP A 92 8.49 13.60 -35.12
CA TRP A 92 8.45 12.17 -34.84
C TRP A 92 8.33 11.39 -36.16
N THR A 93 9.38 10.66 -36.53
CA THR A 93 9.35 9.77 -37.69
C THR A 93 9.00 8.37 -37.22
N GLU A 94 7.95 7.78 -37.80
CA GLU A 94 7.61 6.38 -37.58
C GLU A 94 8.73 5.49 -38.13
N TYR A 95 9.38 4.72 -37.25
CA TYR A 95 10.46 3.81 -37.65
C TYR A 95 9.87 2.42 -37.93
N VAL A 96 9.78 2.03 -39.20
CA VAL A 96 8.96 0.87 -39.65
C VAL A 96 9.79 -0.40 -39.94
N ASP A 97 11.11 -0.29 -40.10
CA ASP A 97 11.86 -1.32 -40.84
C ASP A 97 12.36 -2.54 -40.03
N ARG A 98 12.28 -2.54 -38.68
CA ARG A 98 12.83 -3.65 -37.86
C ARG A 98 11.94 -4.16 -36.73
N GLN A 99 10.68 -3.71 -36.64
CA GLN A 99 9.79 -4.19 -35.58
C GLN A 99 9.34 -5.62 -35.86
N LYS A 100 9.67 -6.55 -34.95
CA LYS A 100 9.08 -7.89 -34.98
C LYS A 100 7.62 -7.78 -34.55
N VAL A 101 6.70 -8.19 -35.42
CA VAL A 101 5.29 -8.29 -35.08
C VAL A 101 5.02 -9.65 -34.45
N PHE A 102 4.38 -9.64 -33.29
CA PHE A 102 3.91 -10.83 -32.61
C PHE A 102 2.39 -10.76 -32.60
N GLU A 103 1.72 -11.82 -33.05
CA GLU A 103 0.27 -11.90 -32.98
C GLU A 103 -0.20 -12.09 -31.53
N PHE A 104 -1.19 -11.31 -31.12
CA PHE A 104 -1.80 -11.44 -29.80
C PHE A 104 -2.63 -12.73 -29.72
N ILE A 105 -2.23 -13.65 -28.83
CA ILE A 105 -2.88 -14.97 -28.65
C ILE A 105 -3.30 -15.24 -27.20
N GLY A 106 -3.21 -14.24 -26.33
CA GLY A 106 -3.52 -14.37 -24.91
C GLY A 106 -5.01 -14.37 -24.61
N LYS A 107 -5.40 -14.97 -23.47
CA LYS A 107 -6.72 -14.73 -22.87
C LYS A 107 -6.85 -13.26 -22.49
N HIS A 108 -8.04 -12.69 -22.58
CA HIS A 108 -8.29 -11.32 -22.14
C HIS A 108 -9.71 -11.16 -21.61
N GLY A 109 -9.94 -10.06 -20.92
CA GLY A 109 -11.23 -9.70 -20.35
C GLY A 109 -11.58 -10.50 -19.11
N LEU A 110 -12.82 -10.33 -18.69
CA LEU A 110 -13.41 -11.00 -17.53
C LEU A 110 -13.59 -12.50 -17.82
N GLN A 111 -13.20 -13.34 -16.87
CA GLN A 111 -13.28 -14.81 -16.99
C GLN A 111 -14.52 -15.42 -16.32
N SER A 112 -15.35 -14.59 -15.70
CA SER A 112 -16.60 -14.99 -15.05
C SER A 112 -17.79 -14.28 -15.70
N ASP A 113 -18.90 -15.00 -15.89
CA ASP A 113 -20.15 -14.37 -16.30
C ASP A 113 -20.76 -13.59 -15.12
N ILE A 114 -20.57 -12.27 -15.12
CA ILE A 114 -21.25 -11.37 -14.19
C ILE A 114 -22.63 -11.04 -14.76
N SER A 115 -23.67 -11.45 -14.03
CA SER A 115 -25.05 -11.14 -14.38
C SER A 115 -25.31 -9.65 -14.32
N GLN A 116 -26.14 -9.10 -15.22
CA GLN A 116 -26.62 -7.72 -15.11
C GLN A 116 -27.42 -7.45 -13.82
N ARG A 117 -27.83 -8.51 -13.10
CA ARG A 117 -28.51 -8.40 -11.79
C ARG A 117 -27.54 -8.42 -10.61
N SER A 118 -26.24 -8.62 -10.84
CA SER A 118 -25.23 -8.62 -9.79
C SER A 118 -25.15 -7.26 -9.11
N THR A 119 -25.18 -7.28 -7.79
CA THR A 119 -25.01 -6.12 -6.94
C THR A 119 -23.52 -5.78 -6.77
N PRO A 120 -23.16 -4.56 -6.34
CA PRO A 120 -21.77 -4.24 -5.99
C PRO A 120 -21.18 -5.19 -4.92
N LEU A 121 -22.01 -5.71 -4.02
CA LEU A 121 -21.58 -6.71 -3.03
C LEU A 121 -21.22 -8.03 -3.71
N ASP A 122 -22.01 -8.49 -4.68
CA ASP A 122 -21.71 -9.72 -5.42
C ASP A 122 -20.37 -9.60 -6.14
N ILE A 123 -20.09 -8.44 -6.74
CA ILE A 123 -18.81 -8.17 -7.40
C ILE A 123 -17.65 -8.14 -6.38
N PHE A 124 -17.84 -7.50 -5.23
CA PHE A 124 -16.83 -7.49 -4.17
C PHE A 124 -16.49 -8.90 -3.68
N LEU A 125 -17.50 -9.77 -3.53
CA LEU A 125 -17.32 -11.15 -3.09
C LEU A 125 -16.67 -12.06 -4.14
N LEU A 126 -16.49 -11.60 -5.40
CA LEU A 126 -15.62 -12.28 -6.37
C LEU A 126 -14.12 -12.03 -6.07
N LEU A 127 -13.80 -10.90 -5.43
CA LEU A 127 -12.44 -10.50 -5.09
C LEU A 127 -12.05 -10.91 -3.67
N VAL A 128 -12.98 -10.77 -2.73
CA VAL A 128 -12.83 -11.09 -1.31
C VAL A 128 -13.93 -12.08 -0.95
N ASP A 129 -13.70 -13.33 -1.32
CA ASP A 129 -14.69 -14.39 -1.19
C ASP A 129 -14.78 -14.96 0.24
N GLU A 130 -15.65 -15.95 0.43
CA GLU A 130 -15.85 -16.58 1.74
C GLU A 130 -14.58 -17.24 2.29
N GLU A 131 -13.69 -17.74 1.42
CA GLU A 131 -12.42 -18.33 1.81
C GLU A 131 -11.49 -17.29 2.43
N ILE A 132 -11.34 -16.13 1.77
CA ILE A 132 -10.55 -15.01 2.28
C ILE A 132 -11.15 -14.47 3.58
N ILE A 133 -12.48 -14.31 3.65
CA ILE A 133 -13.16 -13.83 4.86
C ILE A 133 -12.96 -14.82 6.01
N ASN A 134 -13.08 -16.12 5.74
CA ASN A 134 -12.83 -17.16 6.73
C ASN A 134 -11.38 -17.10 7.25
N HIS A 135 -10.41 -16.93 6.35
CA HIS A 135 -9.00 -16.77 6.74
C HIS A 135 -8.81 -15.61 7.72
N ILE A 136 -9.37 -14.44 7.41
CA ILE A 136 -9.32 -13.27 8.30
C ILE A 136 -9.98 -13.56 9.64
N VAL A 137 -11.13 -14.23 9.66
CA VAL A 137 -11.84 -14.61 10.89
C VAL A 137 -11.00 -15.55 11.75
N VAL A 138 -10.45 -16.61 11.17
CA VAL A 138 -9.66 -17.63 11.87
C VAL A 138 -8.42 -17.01 12.49
N GLU A 139 -7.64 -16.25 11.71
CA GLU A 139 -6.38 -15.69 12.20
C GLU A 139 -6.59 -14.54 13.18
N THR A 140 -7.66 -13.75 13.02
CA THR A 140 -8.07 -12.73 14.02
C THR A 140 -8.46 -13.38 15.36
N ASN A 141 -9.25 -14.47 15.34
CA ASN A 141 -9.63 -15.19 16.55
C ASN A 141 -8.41 -15.85 17.22
N ARG A 142 -7.53 -16.46 16.43
CA ARG A 142 -6.28 -17.06 16.92
C ARG A 142 -5.40 -16.02 17.60
N TYR A 143 -5.17 -14.88 16.95
CA TYR A 143 -4.34 -13.80 17.49
C TYR A 143 -4.89 -13.27 18.81
N ALA A 144 -6.20 -13.02 18.89
CA ALA A 144 -6.83 -12.61 20.14
C ALA A 144 -6.63 -13.66 21.25
N GLY A 145 -6.75 -14.95 20.94
CA GLY A 145 -6.48 -16.04 21.89
C GLY A 145 -5.03 -16.04 22.39
N GLN A 146 -4.07 -15.80 21.50
CA GLN A 146 -2.64 -15.70 21.82
C GLN A 146 -2.37 -14.54 22.78
N ILE A 147 -2.87 -13.34 22.46
CA ILE A 147 -2.68 -12.13 23.29
C ILE A 147 -3.33 -12.27 24.66
N ILE A 148 -4.56 -12.80 24.73
CA ILE A 148 -5.28 -12.98 26.00
C ILE A 148 -4.56 -13.99 26.90
N SER A 149 -3.91 -14.99 26.31
CA SER A 149 -3.17 -16.02 27.05
C SER A 149 -1.79 -15.54 27.49
N SER A 150 -1.12 -14.69 26.71
CA SER A 150 0.25 -14.24 26.98
C SER A 150 0.34 -13.01 27.88
N GLN A 151 -0.70 -12.16 27.93
CA GLN A 151 -0.65 -10.88 28.67
C GLN A 151 -1.38 -10.94 30.01
N PRO A 152 -0.86 -10.25 31.05
CA PRO A 152 -1.56 -10.12 32.33
C PRO A 152 -2.89 -9.38 32.13
N LYS A 153 -3.96 -9.91 32.75
CA LYS A 153 -5.30 -9.32 32.67
C LYS A 153 -5.36 -7.99 33.42
N LEU A 154 -5.17 -6.89 32.70
CA LEU A 154 -5.43 -5.54 33.22
C LEU A 154 -6.94 -5.38 33.45
N LYS A 155 -7.36 -5.06 34.69
CA LYS A 155 -8.76 -5.03 35.14
C LYS A 155 -9.71 -4.24 34.23
N HIS A 156 -9.22 -3.19 33.57
CA HIS A 156 -10.01 -2.28 32.74
C HIS A 156 -9.72 -2.39 31.23
N SER A 157 -8.92 -3.37 30.81
CA SER A 157 -8.63 -3.56 29.39
C SER A 157 -9.88 -3.94 28.60
N ARG A 158 -10.03 -3.34 27.41
CA ARG A 158 -11.12 -3.65 26.49
C ARG A 158 -11.01 -5.09 25.96
N ILE A 159 -9.81 -5.65 25.90
CA ILE A 159 -9.57 -7.02 25.44
C ILE A 159 -10.25 -8.07 26.34
N ASN A 160 -10.51 -7.74 27.61
CA ASN A 160 -11.27 -8.62 28.51
C ASN A 160 -12.71 -8.84 28.06
N ARG A 161 -13.21 -8.02 27.11
CA ARG A 161 -14.53 -8.16 26.49
C ARG A 161 -14.45 -8.82 25.12
N TRP A 162 -13.31 -9.42 24.77
CA TRP A 162 -13.17 -10.18 23.54
C TRP A 162 -14.20 -11.31 23.50
N SER A 163 -14.88 -11.39 22.37
CA SER A 163 -15.63 -12.55 21.92
C SER A 163 -15.14 -12.88 20.52
N GLU A 164 -15.12 -14.16 20.17
CA GLU A 164 -14.75 -14.58 18.82
C GLU A 164 -15.60 -13.86 17.77
N THR A 165 -14.96 -13.40 16.71
CA THR A 165 -15.64 -12.89 15.51
C THR A 165 -16.07 -14.04 14.62
N ASN A 166 -16.99 -13.76 13.70
CA ASN A 166 -17.46 -14.72 12.70
C ASN A 166 -17.56 -14.04 11.32
N HIS A 167 -17.96 -14.81 10.32
CA HIS A 167 -18.06 -14.37 8.93
C HIS A 167 -18.98 -13.15 8.75
N GLU A 168 -20.15 -13.15 9.38
CA GLU A 168 -21.10 -12.03 9.26
C GLU A 168 -20.57 -10.75 9.92
N GLU A 169 -19.97 -10.88 11.10
CA GLU A 169 -19.38 -9.74 11.80
C GLU A 169 -18.17 -9.17 11.05
N MET A 170 -17.32 -10.04 10.48
CA MET A 170 -16.17 -9.60 9.69
C MET A 170 -16.60 -8.88 8.41
N LYS A 171 -17.65 -9.35 7.73
CA LYS A 171 -18.24 -8.63 6.58
C LYS A 171 -18.75 -7.24 6.98
N LYS A 172 -19.42 -7.13 8.14
CA LYS A 172 -19.89 -5.84 8.68
C LYS A 172 -18.72 -4.91 9.03
N PHE A 173 -17.65 -5.45 9.62
CA PHE A 173 -16.42 -4.73 9.93
C PHE A 173 -15.75 -4.18 8.67
N LEU A 174 -15.52 -5.02 7.66
CA LEU A 174 -14.95 -4.63 6.37
C LEU A 174 -15.84 -3.61 5.64
N GLY A 175 -17.16 -3.80 5.67
CA GLY A 175 -18.12 -2.86 5.11
C GLY A 175 -18.05 -1.48 5.77
N LEU A 176 -17.85 -1.41 7.09
CA LEU A 176 -17.61 -0.14 7.78
C LEU A 176 -16.27 0.47 7.40
N MET A 177 -15.19 -0.31 7.27
CA MET A 177 -13.88 0.18 6.81
C MET A 177 -13.99 0.81 5.41
N MET A 178 -14.68 0.15 4.48
CA MET A 178 -14.93 0.68 3.14
C MET A 178 -15.77 1.97 3.18
N TRP A 179 -16.82 1.99 4.00
CA TRP A 179 -17.67 3.17 4.15
C TRP A 179 -16.94 4.37 4.77
N MET A 180 -16.04 4.14 5.74
CA MET A 180 -15.17 5.18 6.32
C MET A 180 -14.21 5.78 5.28
N GLY A 181 -13.82 5.02 4.26
CA GLY A 181 -13.06 5.54 3.13
C GLY A 181 -13.86 6.51 2.25
N LEU A 182 -15.19 6.39 2.22
CA LEU A 182 -16.08 7.30 1.50
C LEU A 182 -16.47 8.54 2.32
N VAL A 183 -16.50 8.39 3.65
CA VAL A 183 -16.92 9.45 4.59
C VAL A 183 -15.79 9.70 5.60
N PRO A 184 -14.67 10.32 5.19
CA PRO A 184 -13.54 10.51 6.08
C PRO A 184 -13.87 11.50 7.20
N LEU A 185 -13.74 11.05 8.45
CA LEU A 185 -13.78 11.89 9.67
C LEU A 185 -12.41 11.92 10.35
N GLY A 186 -12.10 13.02 11.03
CA GLY A 186 -10.79 13.21 11.66
C GLY A 186 -10.50 12.22 12.80
N ARG A 187 -11.49 11.95 13.67
CA ARG A 187 -11.32 10.99 14.77
C ARG A 187 -12.19 9.77 14.57
N LEU A 188 -11.62 8.59 14.83
CA LEU A 188 -12.35 7.32 14.73
C LEU A 188 -13.60 7.29 15.62
N GLU A 189 -13.59 7.98 16.77
CA GLU A 189 -14.73 8.01 17.67
C GLU A 189 -15.91 8.83 17.15
N ASP A 190 -15.65 9.79 16.25
CA ASP A 190 -16.68 10.68 15.72
C ASP A 190 -17.70 9.94 14.86
N TYR A 191 -17.31 8.82 14.23
CA TYR A 191 -18.24 7.94 13.50
C TYR A 191 -19.38 7.38 14.38
N TRP A 192 -19.18 7.29 15.69
CA TRP A 192 -20.21 6.86 16.64
C TRP A 192 -20.81 8.02 17.44
N SER A 193 -20.37 9.25 17.22
CA SER A 193 -20.82 10.43 17.97
C SER A 193 -22.29 10.75 17.74
N GLN A 194 -22.98 11.15 18.80
CA GLN A 194 -24.37 11.64 18.73
C GLN A 194 -24.44 13.17 18.66
N ASN A 195 -23.29 13.86 18.64
CA ASN A 195 -23.26 15.30 18.43
C ASN A 195 -23.82 15.63 17.05
N GLY A 196 -24.58 16.73 16.94
CA GLY A 196 -25.27 17.09 15.71
C GLY A 196 -24.38 17.20 14.47
N VAL A 197 -23.09 17.52 14.65
CA VAL A 197 -22.09 17.63 13.56
C VAL A 197 -21.69 16.26 13.01
N TYR A 198 -21.67 15.21 13.84
CA TYR A 198 -21.13 13.88 13.51
C TYR A 198 -22.17 12.76 13.67
N ASN A 199 -23.46 13.09 13.62
CA ASN A 199 -24.54 12.16 13.97
C ASN A 199 -24.81 11.11 12.86
N MET A 200 -23.84 10.25 12.59
CA MET A 200 -23.92 9.19 11.59
C MET A 200 -24.71 7.99 12.12
N THR A 201 -25.72 7.53 11.38
CA THR A 201 -26.58 6.42 11.81
C THR A 201 -25.99 5.05 11.50
N ILE A 202 -25.27 4.91 10.38
CA ILE A 202 -24.75 3.64 9.87
C ILE A 202 -23.82 2.94 10.86
N PRO A 203 -22.74 3.57 11.39
CA PRO A 203 -21.77 2.85 12.22
C PRO A 203 -22.40 2.25 13.47
N ARG A 204 -23.25 3.02 14.16
CA ARG A 204 -23.96 2.58 15.38
C ARG A 204 -24.98 1.48 15.13
N ALA A 205 -25.62 1.48 13.96
CA ALA A 205 -26.59 0.44 13.59
C ALA A 205 -25.90 -0.90 13.26
N ILE A 206 -24.66 -0.85 12.78
CA ILE A 206 -23.91 -2.04 12.35
C ILE A 206 -23.14 -2.69 13.50
N MET A 207 -22.36 -1.92 14.27
CA MET A 207 -21.67 -2.42 15.46
C MET A 207 -21.31 -1.31 16.45
N SER A 208 -21.06 -1.66 17.70
CA SER A 208 -20.62 -0.68 18.70
C SER A 208 -19.19 -0.19 18.43
N ARG A 209 -18.89 1.07 18.79
CA ARG A 209 -17.54 1.65 18.72
C ARG A 209 -16.49 0.75 19.39
N ASN A 210 -16.81 0.28 20.59
CA ASN A 210 -15.89 -0.54 21.36
C ASN A 210 -15.61 -1.89 20.67
N ARG A 211 -16.63 -2.51 20.05
CA ARG A 211 -16.43 -3.75 19.30
C ARG A 211 -15.60 -3.51 18.05
N PHE A 212 -15.88 -2.45 17.29
CA PHE A 212 -15.09 -2.06 16.12
C PHE A 212 -13.62 -1.86 16.48
N GLN A 213 -13.33 -1.08 17.54
CA GLN A 213 -11.97 -0.83 17.99
C GLN A 213 -11.26 -2.11 18.45
N ILE A 214 -11.97 -3.01 19.17
CA ILE A 214 -11.41 -4.30 19.56
C ILE A 214 -11.06 -5.15 18.32
N LEU A 215 -11.94 -5.22 17.32
CA LEU A 215 -11.66 -5.92 16.06
C LEU A 215 -10.50 -5.29 15.30
N LEU A 216 -10.45 -3.96 15.23
CA LEU A 216 -9.35 -3.23 14.60
C LEU A 216 -8.00 -3.54 15.25
N THR A 217 -7.95 -3.65 16.59
CA THR A 217 -6.71 -4.01 17.31
C THR A 217 -6.33 -5.48 17.13
N MET A 218 -7.30 -6.39 17.02
CA MET A 218 -7.06 -7.83 16.92
C MET A 218 -6.96 -8.34 15.47
N LEU A 219 -7.21 -7.50 14.48
CA LEU A 219 -7.22 -7.88 13.06
C LEU A 219 -5.87 -8.51 12.69
N HIS A 220 -5.92 -9.74 12.20
CA HIS A 220 -4.73 -10.52 11.91
C HIS A 220 -4.92 -11.45 10.72
N PHE A 221 -3.81 -11.82 10.06
CA PHE A 221 -3.84 -12.54 8.79
C PHE A 221 -2.81 -13.68 8.68
N ASP A 222 -2.14 -14.03 9.79
CA ASP A 222 -1.11 -15.06 9.83
C ASP A 222 -1.12 -15.77 11.19
N ASN A 223 -0.57 -16.98 11.28
CA ASN A 223 -0.41 -17.65 12.56
C ASN A 223 0.99 -17.39 13.14
N ASN A 224 1.08 -16.62 14.23
CA ASN A 224 2.35 -16.29 14.87
C ASN A 224 3.17 -17.51 15.34
N GLU A 225 2.55 -18.67 15.57
CA GLU A 225 3.26 -19.89 15.98
C GLU A 225 4.01 -20.56 14.83
N THR A 226 3.60 -20.30 13.58
CA THR A 226 4.17 -20.92 12.38
C THR A 226 4.75 -19.90 11.40
N SER A 227 4.78 -18.63 11.79
CA SER A 227 5.19 -17.51 10.96
C SER A 227 6.69 -17.58 10.63
N ASP A 228 7.04 -17.47 9.35
CA ASP A 228 8.44 -17.41 8.91
C ASP A 228 9.02 -16.03 9.26
N THR A 229 9.85 -15.98 10.30
CA THR A 229 10.41 -14.72 10.78
C THR A 229 11.39 -14.07 9.83
N SER A 230 11.95 -14.82 8.87
CA SER A 230 12.85 -14.30 7.84
C SER A 230 12.10 -13.52 6.76
N ASN A 231 10.81 -13.81 6.55
CA ASN A 231 9.97 -13.10 5.61
C ASN A 231 9.43 -11.79 6.23
N ARG A 232 9.87 -10.65 5.68
CA ARG A 232 9.39 -9.31 6.11
C ARG A 232 7.88 -9.10 5.90
N LEU A 233 7.25 -9.85 5.00
CA LEU A 233 5.80 -9.78 4.71
C LEU A 233 4.98 -10.83 5.45
N ARG A 234 5.59 -11.65 6.33
CA ARG A 234 4.94 -12.82 6.96
C ARG A 234 3.51 -12.56 7.46
N LYS A 235 3.28 -11.40 8.09
CA LYS A 235 1.98 -10.99 8.66
C LYS A 235 0.87 -10.73 7.63
N ILE A 236 1.19 -10.54 6.35
CA ILE A 236 0.22 -10.23 5.28
C ILE A 236 0.37 -11.09 4.03
N GLN A 237 1.48 -11.82 3.88
CA GLN A 237 1.85 -12.53 2.65
C GLN A 237 0.73 -13.47 2.20
N HIS A 238 0.20 -14.28 3.12
CA HIS A 238 -0.86 -15.24 2.79
C HIS A 238 -2.12 -14.56 2.25
N LEU A 239 -2.59 -13.49 2.92
CA LEU A 239 -3.73 -12.72 2.45
C LEU A 239 -3.48 -12.09 1.07
N VAL A 240 -2.29 -11.51 0.86
CA VAL A 240 -1.90 -10.92 -0.42
C VAL A 240 -1.89 -11.96 -1.53
N ASP A 241 -1.39 -13.16 -1.26
CA ASP A 241 -1.35 -14.26 -2.22
C ASP A 241 -2.77 -14.73 -2.59
N MET A 242 -3.65 -14.89 -1.60
CA MET A 242 -5.05 -15.24 -1.84
C MET A 242 -5.75 -14.19 -2.72
N LEU A 243 -5.59 -12.90 -2.40
CA LEU A 243 -6.19 -11.81 -3.16
C LEU A 243 -5.67 -11.79 -4.60
N GLN A 244 -4.35 -11.90 -4.79
CA GLN A 244 -3.77 -11.93 -6.13
C GLN A 244 -4.23 -13.14 -6.95
N GLN A 245 -4.44 -14.30 -6.32
CA GLN A 245 -5.04 -15.45 -7.01
C GLN A 245 -6.44 -15.13 -7.53
N LYS A 246 -7.30 -14.48 -6.73
CA LYS A 246 -8.62 -14.03 -7.19
C LYS A 246 -8.50 -13.00 -8.31
N PHE A 247 -7.59 -12.03 -8.19
CA PHE A 247 -7.42 -10.97 -9.19
C PHE A 247 -7.04 -11.54 -10.56
N LYS A 248 -6.08 -12.48 -10.57
CA LYS A 248 -5.59 -13.14 -11.80
C LYS A 248 -6.62 -14.09 -12.40
N ALA A 249 -7.40 -14.77 -11.56
CA ALA A 249 -8.43 -15.69 -12.01
C ALA A 249 -9.64 -14.95 -12.60
N LEU A 250 -10.01 -13.80 -12.05
CA LEU A 250 -11.21 -13.06 -12.44
C LEU A 250 -11.07 -12.35 -13.78
N PHE A 251 -9.89 -11.80 -14.08
CA PHE A 251 -9.67 -10.97 -15.26
C PHE A 251 -8.29 -11.20 -15.85
N TYR A 252 -8.19 -11.23 -17.18
CA TYR A 252 -6.91 -11.18 -17.89
C TYR A 252 -6.77 -9.85 -18.63
N PRO A 253 -5.63 -9.15 -18.53
CA PRO A 253 -5.36 -7.96 -19.32
C PRO A 253 -5.54 -8.19 -20.82
N GLY A 254 -5.75 -7.11 -21.58
CA GLY A 254 -5.76 -7.14 -23.04
C GLY A 254 -4.35 -7.19 -23.63
N GLU A 255 -4.23 -6.92 -24.92
CA GLU A 255 -2.94 -6.86 -25.61
C GLU A 255 -1.95 -5.93 -24.91
N ASP A 256 -2.44 -4.81 -24.36
CA ASP A 256 -1.66 -3.83 -23.63
C ASP A 256 -1.82 -3.97 -22.10
N PHE A 257 -0.70 -3.81 -21.39
CA PHE A 257 -0.68 -3.73 -19.92
C PHE A 257 0.46 -2.85 -19.40
N VAL A 258 0.31 -2.36 -18.18
CA VAL A 258 1.21 -1.37 -17.58
C VAL A 258 1.83 -1.92 -16.31
N ILE A 259 3.12 -1.65 -16.09
CA ILE A 259 3.78 -1.85 -14.80
C ILE A 259 4.29 -0.51 -14.28
N ASP A 260 3.91 -0.18 -13.05
CA ASP A 260 4.32 1.06 -12.39
C ASP A 260 4.32 0.89 -10.86
N GLU A 261 4.88 1.85 -10.13
CA GLU A 261 4.84 1.89 -8.68
C GLU A 261 3.71 2.75 -8.11
N THR A 262 3.14 2.30 -6.99
CA THR A 262 2.27 3.11 -6.13
C THR A 262 2.82 3.11 -4.70
N LEU A 263 2.53 4.16 -3.95
CA LEU A 263 2.89 4.27 -2.54
C LEU A 263 1.62 4.21 -1.68
N VAL A 264 1.58 3.28 -0.73
CA VAL A 264 0.53 3.23 0.30
C VAL A 264 1.00 4.07 1.49
N PRO A 265 0.34 5.19 1.84
CA PRO A 265 0.81 6.08 2.89
C PRO A 265 0.98 5.36 4.22
N TRP A 266 2.16 5.50 4.84
CA TRP A 266 2.48 4.90 6.13
C TRP A 266 3.62 5.65 6.80
N ARG A 267 3.40 6.14 8.02
CA ARG A 267 4.41 6.85 8.82
C ARG A 267 4.92 6.06 10.03
N GLY A 268 4.24 4.99 10.44
CA GLY A 268 4.66 4.16 11.59
C GLY A 268 5.98 3.41 11.38
N ARG A 269 6.46 2.77 12.44
CA ARG A 269 7.71 1.98 12.42
C ARG A 269 7.54 0.74 11.54
N LEU A 270 8.25 0.72 10.41
CA LEU A 270 8.27 -0.40 9.47
C LEU A 270 9.61 -0.45 8.74
N ILE A 271 10.28 -1.60 8.79
CA ILE A 271 11.66 -1.76 8.28
C ILE A 271 11.82 -1.47 6.78
N PHE A 272 10.76 -1.61 6.00
CA PHE A 272 10.77 -1.40 4.54
C PHE A 272 9.95 -0.19 4.08
N ARG A 273 9.63 0.73 4.99
CA ARG A 273 9.04 2.04 4.65
C ARG A 273 9.96 2.79 3.68
N GLN A 274 9.39 3.37 2.63
CA GLN A 274 10.09 4.15 1.61
C GLN A 274 9.81 5.63 1.78
N TYR A 275 10.81 6.45 1.46
CA TYR A 275 10.66 7.90 1.26
C TYR A 275 10.80 8.22 -0.22
N ILE A 276 9.77 8.82 -0.83
CA ILE A 276 9.77 9.24 -2.23
C ILE A 276 9.43 10.74 -2.28
N PRO A 277 10.42 11.64 -2.42
CA PRO A 277 10.24 13.09 -2.29
C PRO A 277 9.18 13.66 -3.23
N ASN A 278 9.11 13.12 -4.46
CA ASN A 278 8.28 13.64 -5.55
C ASN A 278 6.83 13.13 -5.53
N LYS A 279 6.42 12.36 -4.49
CA LYS A 279 5.03 11.90 -4.32
C LYS A 279 4.31 12.76 -3.29
N SER A 280 2.99 12.94 -3.47
CA SER A 280 2.13 13.73 -2.57
C SER A 280 2.23 13.25 -1.11
N HIS A 281 2.16 11.94 -0.91
CA HIS A 281 2.59 11.30 0.33
C HIS A 281 4.02 10.83 0.12
N ARG A 282 4.96 11.36 0.90
CA ARG A 282 6.37 11.03 0.73
C ARG A 282 6.77 9.74 1.43
N TYR A 283 6.10 9.38 2.52
CA TYR A 283 6.39 8.17 3.30
C TYR A 283 5.33 7.09 3.09
N GLY A 284 5.76 5.86 2.81
CA GLY A 284 4.83 4.75 2.71
C GLY A 284 5.42 3.41 2.31
N VAL A 285 4.55 2.45 2.04
CA VAL A 285 4.91 1.13 1.51
C VAL A 285 4.84 1.18 -0.01
N LYS A 286 5.97 0.99 -0.68
CA LYS A 286 6.05 0.96 -2.15
C LYS A 286 5.53 -0.39 -2.66
N LEU A 287 4.62 -0.34 -3.62
CA LEU A 287 4.08 -1.48 -4.33
C LEU A 287 4.38 -1.34 -5.82
N PHE A 288 4.90 -2.38 -6.44
CA PHE A 288 4.89 -2.51 -7.89
C PHE A 288 3.56 -3.14 -8.30
N LYS A 289 2.87 -2.57 -9.28
CA LYS A 289 1.58 -3.08 -9.75
C LYS A 289 1.63 -3.34 -11.25
N LEU A 290 1.06 -4.47 -11.65
CA LEU A 290 0.69 -4.74 -13.04
C LEU A 290 -0.80 -4.45 -13.19
N CYS A 291 -1.12 -3.52 -14.09
CA CYS A 291 -2.49 -3.10 -14.36
C CYS A 291 -2.88 -3.30 -15.83
N SER A 292 -4.17 -3.53 -16.08
CA SER A 292 -4.73 -3.37 -17.43
C SER A 292 -4.85 -1.89 -17.80
N VAL A 293 -5.08 -1.62 -19.08
CA VAL A 293 -5.38 -0.27 -19.59
C VAL A 293 -6.60 0.38 -18.91
N ASP A 294 -7.56 -0.43 -18.46
CA ASP A 294 -8.76 0.03 -17.75
C ASP A 294 -8.51 0.28 -16.24
N GLY A 295 -7.28 0.13 -15.76
CA GLY A 295 -6.90 0.35 -14.36
C GLY A 295 -7.13 -0.85 -13.43
N TYR A 296 -7.48 -2.02 -13.95
CA TYR A 296 -7.61 -3.23 -13.13
C TYR A 296 -6.24 -3.71 -12.66
N THR A 297 -6.03 -3.78 -11.34
CA THR A 297 -4.80 -4.35 -10.76
C THR A 297 -4.83 -5.88 -10.89
N TRP A 298 -3.98 -6.43 -11.73
CA TRP A 298 -3.90 -7.87 -12.00
C TRP A 298 -2.86 -8.58 -11.13
N GLY A 299 -1.76 -7.91 -10.80
CA GLY A 299 -0.73 -8.41 -9.91
C GLY A 299 -0.04 -7.29 -9.17
N LEU A 300 0.53 -7.60 -8.00
CA LEU A 300 1.31 -6.65 -7.23
C LEU A 300 2.47 -7.32 -6.51
N LYS A 301 3.52 -6.55 -6.26
CA LYS A 301 4.67 -6.95 -5.46
C LYS A 301 4.99 -5.86 -4.45
N VAL A 302 5.01 -6.20 -3.17
CA VAL A 302 5.39 -5.28 -2.10
C VAL A 302 6.91 -5.15 -2.11
N TYR A 303 7.42 -3.92 -2.15
CA TYR A 303 8.85 -3.68 -2.01
C TYR A 303 9.25 -3.78 -0.53
N THR A 304 10.12 -4.72 -0.21
CA THR A 304 10.54 -5.05 1.16
C THR A 304 11.92 -4.51 1.50
N GLY A 305 12.46 -3.57 0.72
CA GLY A 305 13.81 -3.03 0.89
C GLY A 305 14.89 -3.99 0.38
N LYS A 306 16.16 -3.64 0.60
CA LYS A 306 17.31 -4.47 0.23
C LYS A 306 17.32 -5.80 1.01
N SER A 307 17.80 -6.86 0.37
CA SER A 307 18.16 -8.12 1.02
C SER A 307 19.10 -7.88 2.21
N ALA A 308 19.04 -8.75 3.22
CA ALA A 308 19.93 -8.71 4.39
C ALA A 308 21.42 -8.81 4.01
N SER A 309 21.75 -9.29 2.80
CA SER A 309 23.12 -9.31 2.28
C SER A 309 23.68 -7.93 1.91
N GLY A 310 22.86 -6.87 1.89
CA GLY A 310 23.29 -5.50 1.57
C GLY A 310 23.72 -5.29 0.11
N GLU A 311 23.68 -6.34 -0.71
CA GLU A 311 24.01 -6.25 -2.13
C GLU A 311 22.97 -5.38 -2.85
N ARG A 312 23.44 -4.43 -3.69
CA ARG A 312 22.56 -3.70 -4.60
C ARG A 312 21.85 -4.73 -5.47
N GLU A 313 20.52 -4.73 -5.45
CA GLU A 313 19.71 -5.55 -6.37
C GLU A 313 19.85 -5.00 -7.79
N THR A 314 20.97 -5.31 -8.42
CA THR A 314 21.19 -5.03 -9.83
C THR A 314 20.12 -5.76 -10.63
N GLY A 315 19.32 -4.98 -11.37
CA GLY A 315 18.22 -5.52 -12.15
C GLY A 315 16.89 -5.69 -11.42
N LEU A 316 16.66 -5.06 -10.25
CA LEU A 316 15.34 -5.04 -9.58
C LEU A 316 14.20 -4.67 -10.55
N ALA A 317 14.38 -3.59 -11.32
CA ALA A 317 13.41 -3.17 -12.33
C ALA A 317 13.04 -4.29 -13.32
N LYS A 318 14.07 -4.98 -13.84
CA LYS A 318 13.91 -6.09 -14.78
C LYS A 318 13.26 -7.29 -14.11
N SER A 319 13.69 -7.67 -12.90
CA SER A 319 13.14 -8.83 -12.18
C SER A 319 11.68 -8.62 -11.84
N VAL A 320 11.31 -7.44 -11.34
CA VAL A 320 9.92 -7.04 -11.06
C VAL A 320 9.07 -7.15 -12.32
N CYS A 321 9.53 -6.60 -13.45
CA CYS A 321 8.77 -6.66 -14.71
C CYS A 321 8.54 -8.10 -15.16
N LEU A 322 9.59 -8.94 -15.13
CA LEU A 322 9.50 -10.33 -15.59
C LEU A 322 8.66 -11.20 -14.65
N GLU A 323 8.76 -11.01 -13.34
CA GLU A 323 8.00 -11.74 -12.33
C GLU A 323 6.52 -11.37 -12.38
N LEU A 324 6.19 -10.08 -12.38
CA LEU A 324 4.80 -9.63 -12.46
C LEU A 324 4.14 -10.05 -13.77
N ALA A 325 4.86 -9.97 -14.89
CA ALA A 325 4.32 -10.28 -16.21
C ALA A 325 4.36 -11.78 -16.56
N GLU A 326 4.92 -12.66 -15.74
CA GLU A 326 5.28 -14.03 -16.11
C GLU A 326 4.20 -14.79 -16.93
N LEU A 327 2.94 -14.74 -16.48
CA LEU A 327 1.83 -15.45 -17.14
C LEU A 327 1.26 -14.73 -18.39
N LEU A 328 1.74 -13.53 -18.68
CA LEU A 328 1.34 -12.69 -19.82
C LEU A 328 2.41 -12.68 -20.92
N LEU A 329 3.63 -13.17 -20.63
CA LEU A 329 4.72 -13.26 -21.59
C LEU A 329 4.43 -14.32 -22.68
N ASN A 330 5.10 -14.19 -23.82
CA ASN A 330 4.99 -15.07 -24.99
C ASN A 330 3.63 -15.06 -25.71
N GLN A 331 2.82 -14.02 -25.48
CA GLN A 331 1.46 -13.93 -26.00
C GLN A 331 1.27 -12.79 -27.00
N GLY A 332 2.35 -12.16 -27.48
CA GLY A 332 2.28 -11.02 -28.40
C GLY A 332 1.64 -9.79 -27.77
N ARG A 333 1.89 -9.57 -26.48
CA ARG A 333 1.40 -8.41 -25.72
C ARG A 333 2.42 -7.27 -25.71
N THR A 334 1.96 -6.08 -25.36
CA THR A 334 2.78 -4.88 -25.17
C THR A 334 2.79 -4.45 -23.70
N LEU A 335 3.99 -4.37 -23.13
CA LEU A 335 4.23 -3.82 -21.80
C LEU A 335 4.57 -2.33 -21.90
N TYR A 336 3.85 -1.49 -21.16
CA TYR A 336 4.17 -0.07 -20.98
C TYR A 336 4.79 0.17 -19.61
N ILE A 337 5.90 0.91 -19.58
CA ILE A 337 6.70 1.17 -18.38
C ILE A 337 7.34 2.56 -18.41
N ASP A 338 7.60 3.12 -17.23
CA ASP A 338 8.38 4.35 -17.09
C ASP A 338 9.91 4.11 -17.24
N ASN A 339 10.68 5.20 -17.29
CA ASN A 339 12.13 5.23 -17.41
C ASN A 339 12.88 4.51 -16.29
N PHE A 340 12.28 4.38 -15.11
CA PHE A 340 12.83 3.60 -14.00
C PHE A 340 13.04 2.15 -14.43
N TYR A 341 12.07 1.56 -15.13
CA TYR A 341 12.09 0.16 -15.55
C TYR A 341 12.83 -0.06 -16.88
N THR A 342 12.76 0.92 -17.78
CA THR A 342 13.17 0.76 -19.18
C THR A 342 14.68 0.54 -19.31
N SER A 343 15.10 -0.60 -19.86
CA SER A 343 16.52 -0.89 -20.12
C SER A 343 16.70 -1.77 -21.35
N TYR A 344 17.86 -1.71 -22.00
CA TYR A 344 18.18 -2.55 -23.15
C TYR A 344 18.06 -4.05 -22.82
N ASP A 345 18.57 -4.47 -21.66
CA ASP A 345 18.52 -5.87 -21.22
C ASP A 345 17.11 -6.37 -20.95
N LEU A 346 16.21 -5.51 -20.46
CA LEU A 346 14.79 -5.83 -20.31
C LEU A 346 14.14 -5.96 -21.69
N ALA A 347 14.36 -4.98 -22.58
CA ALA A 347 13.79 -4.97 -23.92
C ALA A 347 14.21 -6.21 -24.74
N LYS A 348 15.48 -6.59 -24.68
CA LYS A 348 15.99 -7.82 -25.32
C LYS A 348 15.32 -9.07 -24.75
N CYS A 349 15.17 -9.16 -23.43
CA CYS A 349 14.54 -10.30 -22.78
C CYS A 349 13.05 -10.42 -23.15
N LEU A 350 12.32 -9.30 -23.21
CA LEU A 350 10.91 -9.28 -23.63
C LEU A 350 10.75 -9.65 -25.11
N LEU A 351 11.68 -9.20 -25.96
CA LEU A 351 11.72 -9.58 -27.38
C LEU A 351 11.88 -11.09 -27.56
N ASP A 352 12.79 -11.72 -26.80
CA ASP A 352 12.97 -13.19 -26.81
C ASP A 352 11.72 -13.92 -26.29
N LYS A 353 10.95 -13.27 -25.42
CA LYS A 353 9.67 -13.74 -24.88
C LYS A 353 8.46 -13.23 -25.68
N LYS A 354 8.63 -12.90 -26.96
CA LYS A 354 7.55 -12.44 -27.86
C LYS A 354 6.60 -11.40 -27.22
N THR A 355 7.18 -10.44 -26.50
CA THR A 355 6.46 -9.38 -25.78
C THR A 355 7.09 -8.06 -26.20
N HIS A 356 6.28 -7.12 -26.65
CA HIS A 356 6.72 -5.77 -26.97
C HIS A 356 6.89 -4.96 -25.69
N VAL A 357 7.72 -3.92 -25.75
CA VAL A 357 7.89 -2.98 -24.65
C VAL A 357 7.89 -1.56 -25.19
N VAL A 358 7.18 -0.69 -24.49
CA VAL A 358 7.13 0.75 -24.73
C VAL A 358 7.49 1.42 -23.42
N GLY A 359 8.47 2.32 -23.47
CA GLY A 359 8.84 3.09 -22.29
C GLY A 359 9.77 4.23 -22.65
N THR A 360 9.81 5.22 -21.77
CA THR A 360 10.73 6.34 -21.89
C THR A 360 12.13 5.93 -21.48
N LEU A 361 13.16 6.47 -22.13
CA LEU A 361 14.56 6.29 -21.74
C LEU A 361 15.10 7.58 -21.15
N ARG A 362 15.90 7.47 -20.08
CA ARG A 362 16.68 8.62 -19.59
C ARG A 362 17.80 8.91 -20.59
N ALA A 363 18.13 10.18 -20.78
CA ALA A 363 19.16 10.59 -21.73
C ALA A 363 20.56 10.03 -21.41
N ASN A 364 20.80 9.66 -20.15
CA ASN A 364 22.07 9.12 -19.65
C ASN A 364 22.13 7.57 -19.62
N LYS A 365 21.20 6.87 -20.28
CA LYS A 365 21.20 5.40 -20.38
C LYS A 365 21.93 4.87 -21.61
#